data_AF-T1KBY3-F1
#
_entry.id   AF-T1KBY3-F1
#
_cell.length_a   1.000
_cell.length_b   1.000
_cell.length_c   1.000
_cell.angle_alpha   90.00
_cell.angle_beta   90.00
_cell.angle_gamma   90.00
#
_symmetry.space_group_name_H-M   'P 1'
#
loop_
_entity.id
_entity.type
_entity.pdbx_description
1 polymer ?
#
loop_
_entity_poly.entity_id
_entity_poly.type
_entity_poly.pdbx_seq_one_letter_code
_entity_poly.pdbx_strand_id
1 'polypeptide(L)'
;MDIVGEIKFAIFQDLSKDWRVCCVPIFAKSFTLRTTLHIEWRGLRDEKLSQVSDIPDCIFVHATGFIGGARTRKACAKMAAKTLDSAAKEESKE
;
A
#
# COMPACT_ATOMS: atom_id res chain seq x y z
N MET A 1 -1.94 -5.44 25.14
CA MET A 1 -1.12 -4.87 24.04
C MET A 1 -2.12 -4.28 23.08
N ASP A 2 -2.69 -3.14 23.47
CA ASP A 2 -3.88 -2.60 22.84
C ASP A 2 -3.44 -1.56 21.82
N ILE A 3 -3.40 -2.00 20.56
CA ILE A 3 -3.13 -1.11 19.43
C ILE A 3 -4.45 -0.36 19.18
N VAL A 4 -4.52 0.87 19.66
CA VAL A 4 -5.63 1.80 19.39
C VAL A 4 -5.51 2.26 17.94
N GLY A 5 -6.46 1.85 17.09
CA GLY A 5 -6.48 2.07 15.65
C GLY A 5 -6.31 0.78 14.86
N GLU A 6 -7.21 0.48 13.92
CA GLU A 6 -7.11 -0.71 13.08
C GLU A 6 -5.84 -0.65 12.21
N ILE A 7 -4.93 -1.62 12.37
CA ILE A 7 -3.75 -1.73 11.52
C ILE A 7 -4.20 -1.88 10.05
N LYS A 8 -3.86 -0.90 9.21
CA LYS A 8 -4.26 -0.88 7.79
C LYS A 8 -3.26 -1.53 6.85
N PHE A 9 -1.96 -1.43 7.16
CA PHE A 9 -0.86 -1.96 6.34
C PHE A 9 0.19 -2.69 7.17
N ALA A 10 0.81 -3.70 6.56
CA ALA A 10 2.03 -4.34 7.03
C ALA A 10 3.17 -4.09 6.04
N ILE A 11 4.35 -3.71 6.54
CA ILE A 11 5.55 -3.48 5.74
C ILE A 11 6.63 -4.48 6.17
N PHE A 12 7.14 -5.26 5.21
CA PHE A 12 8.14 -6.28 5.47
C PHE A 12 9.07 -6.42 4.25
N GLN A 13 10.24 -6.99 4.49
CA GLN A 13 11.18 -7.34 3.43
C GLN A 13 10.89 -8.77 2.95
N ASP A 14 10.93 -8.99 1.64
CA ASP A 14 10.77 -10.32 1.07
C ASP A 14 12.11 -11.05 0.89
N LEU A 15 12.05 -12.26 0.33
CA LEU A 15 13.23 -13.10 0.10
C LEU A 15 14.22 -12.47 -0.88
N SER A 16 13.75 -11.59 -1.78
CA SER A 16 14.57 -10.87 -2.75
C SER A 16 15.20 -9.60 -2.19
N LYS A 17 15.07 -9.35 -0.88
CA LYS A 17 15.50 -8.12 -0.20
C LYS A 17 14.75 -6.85 -0.60
N ASP A 18 13.70 -6.99 -1.41
CA ASP A 18 12.79 -5.90 -1.74
C ASP A 18 11.76 -5.71 -0.63
N TRP A 19 11.12 -4.55 -0.61
CA TRP A 19 10.12 -4.21 0.39
C TRP A 19 8.72 -4.39 -0.17
N ARG A 20 7.83 -4.87 0.69
CA ARG A 20 6.41 -5.09 0.41
C ARG A 20 5.58 -4.25 1.34
N VAL A 21 4.48 -3.71 0.81
CA VAL A 21 3.40 -3.10 1.56
C VAL A 21 2.13 -3.91 1.28
N CYS A 22 1.60 -4.55 2.32
CA CYS A 22 0.44 -5.43 2.22
C CYS A 22 -0.71 -4.85 3.04
N CYS A 23 -1.90 -4.85 2.46
CA CYS A 23 -3.12 -4.40 3.13
C CYS A 23 -3.59 -5.46 4.12
N VAL A 24 -4.14 -5.02 5.26
CA VAL A 24 -4.60 -5.92 6.31
C VAL A 24 -6.08 -6.26 6.09
N PRO A 25 -6.46 -7.54 6.12
CA PRO A 25 -7.86 -7.95 6.04
C PRO A 25 -8.63 -7.58 7.31
N ILE A 26 -9.95 -7.40 7.19
CA ILE A 26 -10.81 -7.06 8.34
C ILE A 26 -10.80 -8.15 9.44
N PHE A 27 -10.55 -9.40 9.07
CA PHE A 27 -10.26 -10.52 9.98
C PHE A 27 -9.39 -11.57 9.26
N ALA A 28 -8.81 -12.50 10.02
CA ALA A 28 -7.95 -13.56 9.47
C ALA A 28 -8.71 -14.38 8.40
N LYS A 29 -8.09 -14.58 7.23
CA LYS A 29 -8.66 -15.27 6.04
C LYS A 29 -9.76 -14.51 5.28
N SER A 30 -10.08 -13.26 5.64
CA SER A 30 -10.99 -12.44 4.83
C SER A 30 -10.33 -12.00 3.51
N PHE A 31 -11.12 -11.94 2.45
CA PHE A 31 -10.74 -11.28 1.19
C PHE A 31 -11.03 -9.77 1.20
N THR A 32 -11.83 -9.31 2.16
CA THR A 32 -12.13 -7.88 2.35
C THR A 32 -11.02 -7.22 3.15
N LEU A 33 -10.45 -6.15 2.60
CA LEU A 33 -9.37 -5.40 3.20
C LEU A 33 -9.89 -4.15 3.92
N ARG A 34 -9.23 -3.78 5.02
CA ARG A 34 -9.51 -2.54 5.77
C ARG A 34 -9.26 -1.28 4.93
N THR A 35 -8.33 -1.38 4.00
CA THR A 35 -8.02 -0.38 2.99
C THR A 35 -7.36 -1.09 1.82
N THR A 36 -7.31 -0.44 0.66
CA THR A 36 -6.58 -0.91 -0.51
C THR A 36 -5.58 0.15 -0.94
N LEU A 37 -4.52 -0.24 -1.65
CA LEU A 37 -3.59 0.73 -2.24
C LEU A 37 -4.29 1.66 -3.23
N HIS A 38 -3.73 2.87 -3.36
CA HIS A 38 -4.25 3.96 -4.19
C HIS A 38 -4.71 3.45 -5.56
N ILE A 39 -5.93 3.82 -5.96
CA ILE A 39 -6.60 3.30 -7.16
C ILE A 39 -5.76 3.52 -8.43
N GLU A 40 -5.22 4.72 -8.61
CA GLU A 40 -4.35 5.11 -9.74
C GLU A 40 -3.08 4.27 -9.89
N TRP A 41 -2.64 3.56 -8.85
CA TRP A 41 -1.41 2.77 -8.90
C TRP A 41 -1.67 1.33 -9.32
N ARG A 42 -2.91 0.86 -9.23
CA ARG A 42 -3.23 -0.56 -9.37
C ARG A 42 -2.89 -1.06 -10.77
N GLY A 43 -2.13 -2.14 -10.83
CA GLY A 43 -1.64 -2.73 -12.07
C GLY A 43 -0.42 -2.02 -12.67
N LEU A 44 0.03 -0.89 -12.11
CA LEU A 44 1.24 -0.21 -12.55
C LEU A 44 2.50 -0.88 -11.96
N ARG A 45 3.61 -0.73 -12.69
CA ARG A 45 4.92 -1.28 -12.35
C ARG A 45 6.05 -0.30 -12.66
N ASP A 46 7.18 -0.54 -12.01
CA ASP A 46 8.49 0.05 -12.29
C ASP A 46 8.44 1.58 -12.45
N GLU A 47 9.04 2.11 -13.53
CA GLU A 47 9.16 3.55 -13.76
C GLU A 47 7.79 4.23 -13.89
N LYS A 48 6.81 3.58 -14.52
CA LYS A 48 5.47 4.15 -14.68
C LYS A 48 4.79 4.35 -13.33
N LEU A 49 4.89 3.35 -12.45
CA LEU A 49 4.39 3.47 -11.08
C LEU A 49 5.14 4.56 -10.32
N SER A 50 6.47 4.63 -10.48
CA SER A 50 7.30 5.62 -9.78
C SER A 50 6.94 7.05 -10.19
N GLN A 51 6.67 7.28 -11.47
CA GLN A 51 6.22 8.57 -12.01
C GLN A 51 4.82 8.94 -11.51
N VAL A 52 3.84 8.03 -11.61
CA VAL A 52 2.43 8.30 -11.22
C VAL A 52 2.30 8.50 -9.70
N SER A 53 3.03 7.70 -8.92
CA SER A 53 2.99 7.81 -7.45
C SER A 53 3.86 8.94 -6.91
N ASP A 54 4.76 9.50 -7.72
CA ASP A 54 5.81 10.41 -7.27
C ASP A 54 6.58 9.80 -6.07
N ILE A 55 6.97 8.54 -6.24
CA ILE A 55 7.78 7.77 -5.29
C ILE A 55 8.84 7.02 -6.12
N PRO A 56 10.13 7.30 -5.95
CA PRO A 56 11.16 6.57 -6.68
C PRO A 56 11.26 5.12 -6.21
N ASP A 57 11.81 4.28 -7.08
CA ASP A 57 12.13 2.87 -6.82
C ASP A 57 10.92 1.98 -6.49
N CYS A 58 9.73 2.34 -6.99
CA CYS A 58 8.57 1.46 -6.93
C CYS A 58 8.73 0.29 -7.92
N ILE A 59 8.27 -0.89 -7.50
CA ILE A 59 8.37 -2.13 -8.28
C ILE A 59 7.01 -2.47 -8.89
N PHE A 60 5.95 -2.56 -8.07
CA PHE A 60 4.61 -2.86 -8.56
C PHE A 60 3.52 -2.55 -7.55
N VAL A 61 2.27 -2.48 -8.03
CA VAL A 61 1.05 -2.64 -7.24
C VAL A 61 0.14 -3.65 -7.95
N HIS A 62 -0.39 -4.63 -7.21
CA HIS A 62 -1.33 -5.60 -7.76
C HIS A 62 -2.59 -4.90 -8.30
N ALA A 63 -3.22 -5.47 -9.34
CA ALA A 63 -4.39 -4.87 -9.99
C ALA A 63 -5.59 -4.65 -9.04
N THR A 64 -5.73 -5.46 -8.00
CA THR A 64 -6.77 -5.27 -6.97
C THR A 64 -6.31 -4.41 -5.79
N GLY A 65 -5.03 -4.00 -5.75
CA GLY A 65 -4.48 -3.09 -4.74
C GLY A 65 -4.20 -3.72 -3.38
N PHE A 66 -4.25 -5.05 -3.21
CA PHE A 66 -3.99 -5.68 -1.90
C PHE A 66 -2.52 -5.65 -1.48
N ILE A 67 -1.60 -5.63 -2.44
CA ILE A 67 -0.15 -5.62 -2.19
C ILE A 67 0.56 -4.75 -3.22
N GLY A 68 1.64 -4.11 -2.78
CA GLY A 68 2.60 -3.45 -3.64
C GLY A 68 4.02 -3.61 -3.09
N GLY A 69 4.99 -3.06 -3.80
CA GLY A 69 6.38 -3.13 -3.36
C GLY A 69 7.28 -2.08 -3.98
N ALA A 70 8.41 -1.86 -3.31
CA ALA A 70 9.44 -0.92 -3.69
C ALA A 70 10.81 -1.45 -3.23
N ARG A 71 11.91 -0.91 -3.77
CA ARG A 71 13.27 -1.36 -3.40
C ARG A 71 13.67 -0.97 -1.98
N THR A 72 13.03 0.05 -1.39
CA THR A 72 13.39 0.56 -0.06
C THR A 72 12.20 0.57 0.88
N ARG A 73 12.47 0.35 2.18
CA ARG A 73 11.46 0.48 3.25
C ARG A 73 10.78 1.85 3.22
N LYS A 74 11.55 2.90 2.96
CA LYS A 74 11.08 4.28 2.93
C LYS A 74 10.09 4.50 1.79
N ALA A 75 10.34 3.94 0.61
CA ALA A 75 9.41 4.01 -0.51
C ALA A 75 8.09 3.27 -0.20
N CYS A 76 8.14 2.05 0.35
CA CYS A 76 6.91 1.35 0.80
C CYS A 76 6.13 2.11 1.87
N ALA A 77 6.83 2.72 2.84
CA ALA A 77 6.18 3.55 3.85
C ALA A 77 5.50 4.77 3.24
N LYS A 78 6.11 5.43 2.25
CA LYS A 78 5.48 6.51 1.48
C LYS A 78 4.26 6.03 0.70
N MET A 79 4.30 4.84 0.11
CA MET A 79 3.14 4.26 -0.59
C MET A 79 1.95 4.10 0.36
N ALA A 80 2.17 3.57 1.56
CA ALA A 80 1.13 3.46 2.59
C ALA A 80 0.61 4.84 3.01
N ALA A 81 1.51 5.78 3.30
CA ALA A 81 1.14 7.14 3.74
C ALA A 81 0.29 7.88 2.70
N LYS A 82 0.75 7.96 1.45
CA LYS A 82 -0.01 8.60 0.35
C LYS A 82 -1.36 7.92 0.12
N THR A 83 -1.46 6.61 0.31
CA THR A 83 -2.76 5.91 0.24
C THR A 83 -3.70 6.37 1.36
N LEU A 84 -3.22 6.48 2.61
CA LEU A 84 -4.02 6.94 3.74
C LEU A 84 -4.48 8.39 3.58
N ASP A 85 -3.62 9.26 3.07
CA ASP A 85 -3.95 10.67 2.81
C ASP A 85 -5.04 10.82 1.75
N SER A 86 -5.13 9.87 0.82
CA SER A 86 -6.15 9.84 -0.23
C SER A 86 -7.48 9.30 0.30
N ALA A 87 -7.44 8.22 1.08
CA ALA A 87 -8.63 7.62 1.70
C ALA A 87 -9.33 8.58 2.67
N ALA A 88 -8.57 9.33 3.49
CA ALA A 88 -9.15 10.30 4.41
C ALA A 88 -9.93 11.43 3.71
N LYS A 89 -9.55 11.77 2.47
CA LYS A 89 -10.24 12.79 1.66
C LYS A 89 -11.53 12.28 1.03
N GLU A 90 -11.63 10.98 0.80
CA GLU A 90 -12.85 10.35 0.27
C GLU A 90 -13.91 10.22 1.37
N GLU A 91 -13.52 9.87 2.60
CA GLU A 91 -14.43 9.81 3.78
C GLU A 91 -14.99 11.17 4.20
N SER A 92 -14.37 12.28 3.78
CA SER A 92 -14.82 13.65 4.11
C SER A 92 -15.85 14.23 3.12
N LYS A 93 -16.24 13.45 2.11
CA LYS A 93 -17.09 13.90 1.00
C LYS A 93 -18.49 13.27 1.00
N GLU A 94 -18.83 12.57 2.08
CA GLU A 94 -20.17 12.00 2.35
C GLU A 94 -20.91 12.79 3.43
#